data_AF-A0A8T4RLG6-F1
#
_entry.id   AF-A0A8T4RLG6-F1
#
_cell.length_a   1.000
_cell.length_b   1.000
_cell.length_c   1.000
_cell.angle_alpha   90.00
_cell.angle_beta   90.00
_cell.angle_gamma   90.00
#
_symmetry.space_group_name_H-M   'P 1'
#
loop_
_entity.id
_entity.type
_entity.pdbx_description
1 polymer ?
#
loop_
_entity_poly.entity_id
_entity_poly.type
_entity_poly.pdbx_seq_one_letter_code
_entity_poly.pdbx_strand_id
1 'polypeptide(L)'
;MKSNEIRAMGLLELKEKMSELYKELMKDNAQVATGTVPKNPDKLRRAKKTIAQMKTIMHERATQKISARNKEAGQASLAKSQMKKEFVKKA
;
A
#
# COMPACT_ATOMS: atom_id res chain seq x y z
N MET A 1 -13.10 9.05 5.10
CA MET A 1 -11.77 9.11 5.73
C MET A 1 -10.89 10.04 4.93
N LYS A 2 -10.03 10.84 5.58
CA LYS A 2 -9.12 11.73 4.86
C LYS A 2 -7.83 10.98 4.52
N SER A 3 -7.23 11.28 3.37
CA SER A 3 -6.01 10.61 2.90
C SER A 3 -4.83 10.73 3.88
N ASN A 4 -4.76 11.83 4.63
CA ASN A 4 -3.69 12.07 5.60
C ASN A 4 -3.77 11.13 6.81
N GLU A 5 -4.98 10.85 7.29
CA GLU A 5 -5.21 9.90 8.38
C GLU A 5 -4.73 8.51 7.97
N ILE A 6 -5.06 8.07 6.74
CA ILE A 6 -4.67 6.76 6.21
C ILE A 6 -3.14 6.65 6.10
N ARG A 7 -2.43 7.74 5.77
CA ARG A 7 -0.96 7.74 5.72
C ARG A 7 -0.32 7.69 7.11
N ALA A 8 -0.98 8.20 8.15
CA ALA A 8 -0.48 8.16 9.52
C ALA A 8 -0.63 6.77 10.17
N MET A 9 -1.60 5.98 9.73
CA MET A 9 -1.86 4.65 10.28
C MET A 9 -0.76 3.62 9.94
N GLY A 10 -0.56 2.69 10.88
CA GLY A 10 0.32 1.54 10.74
C GLY A 10 -0.20 0.52 9.71
N LEU A 11 0.68 -0.36 9.20
CA LEU A 11 0.29 -1.38 8.22
C LEU A 11 -0.71 -2.41 8.76
N LEU A 12 -0.60 -2.77 10.04
CA LEU A 12 -1.52 -3.71 10.70
C LEU A 12 -2.89 -3.07 10.88
N GLU A 13 -2.93 -1.86 11.44
CA GLU A 13 -4.16 -1.09 11.61
C GLU A 13 -4.89 -0.84 10.27
N LEU A 14 -4.14 -0.58 9.18
CA LEU A 14 -4.72 -0.46 7.85
C LEU A 14 -5.43 -1.73 7.41
N LYS A 15 -4.83 -2.89 7.67
CA LYS A 15 -5.41 -4.20 7.30
C LYS A 15 -6.64 -4.51 8.13
N GLU A 16 -6.61 -4.22 9.43
CA GLU A 16 -7.76 -4.40 10.33
C GLU A 16 -8.94 -3.55 9.90
N LYS A 17 -8.73 -2.24 9.69
CA LYS A 17 -9.79 -1.35 9.17
C LYS A 17 -10.30 -1.77 7.80
N MET A 18 -9.42 -2.27 6.94
CA MET A 18 -9.85 -2.80 5.63
C MET A 18 -10.75 -4.03 5.80
N SER A 19 -10.46 -4.92 6.75
CA SER A 19 -11.31 -6.07 7.07
C SER A 19 -12.69 -5.64 7.57
N GLU A 20 -12.75 -4.65 8.46
CA GLU A 20 -14.00 -4.08 8.95
C GLU A 20 -14.85 -3.49 7.82
N LEU A 21 -14.23 -2.69 6.94
CA LEU A 21 -14.90 -2.11 5.78
C LEU A 21 -15.40 -3.19 4.80
N TYR A 22 -14.67 -4.30 4.63
CA TYR A 22 -15.14 -5.41 3.81
C TYR A 22 -16.35 -6.12 4.43
N LYS A 23 -16.40 -6.29 5.76
CA LYS A 23 -17.56 -6.86 6.45
C LYS A 23 -18.79 -5.97 6.30
N GLU A 24 -18.64 -4.66 6.40
CA GLU A 24 -19.73 -3.72 6.14
C GLU A 24 -20.22 -3.81 4.69
N LEU A 25 -19.29 -3.79 3.73
CA LEU A 25 -19.62 -3.94 2.31
C LEU A 25 -20.35 -5.25 2.00
N MET A 26 -20.02 -6.35 2.68
CA MET A 26 -20.72 -7.62 2.50
C MET A 26 -22.20 -7.52 2.89
N LYS A 27 -22.51 -6.84 4.00
CA LYS A 27 -23.90 -6.63 4.43
C LYS A 27 -24.66 -5.76 3.44
N ASP A 28 -24.06 -4.66 3.01
CA ASP A 28 -24.67 -3.75 2.04
C ASP A 28 -24.87 -4.45 0.68
N ASN A 29 -23.90 -5.25 0.23
CA ASN A 29 -24.02 -6.01 -1.01
C ASN A 29 -25.08 -7.12 -0.93
N ALA A 30 -25.24 -7.77 0.23
CA ALA A 30 -26.31 -8.75 0.44
C ALA A 30 -27.69 -8.09 0.31
N GLN A 31 -27.87 -6.90 0.88
CA GLN A 31 -29.11 -6.11 0.73
C GLN A 31 -29.38 -5.70 -0.73
N VAL A 32 -28.33 -5.33 -1.48
CA VAL A 32 -28.45 -5.02 -2.91
C VAL A 32 -28.83 -6.27 -3.71
N ALA A 33 -28.25 -7.43 -3.37
CA ALA A 33 -28.51 -8.69 -4.05
C ALA A 33 -29.96 -9.18 -3.85
N THR A 34 -30.59 -8.88 -2.72
CA THR A 34 -32.01 -9.14 -2.48
C THR A 34 -32.95 -8.19 -3.23
N GLY A 35 -32.42 -7.33 -4.11
CA GLY A 35 -33.19 -6.33 -4.87
C GLY A 35 -33.69 -5.17 -4.02
N THR A 36 -33.21 -5.06 -2.78
CA THR A 36 -33.63 -4.03 -1.84
C THR A 36 -32.74 -2.81 -2.01
N VAL A 37 -33.33 -1.61 -2.11
CA VAL A 37 -32.55 -0.38 -2.23
C VAL A 37 -31.72 -0.20 -0.95
N PRO A 38 -30.38 -0.18 -1.02
CA PRO A 38 -29.56 0.01 0.16
C PRO A 38 -29.84 1.39 0.75
N LYS A 39 -29.91 1.44 2.08
CA LYS A 39 -30.36 2.62 2.83
C LYS A 39 -29.56 3.89 2.49
N ASN A 40 -28.29 3.72 2.13
CA ASN A 40 -27.39 4.78 1.70
C ASN A 40 -26.44 4.30 0.58
N PRO A 41 -26.79 4.44 -0.71
CA PRO A 41 -25.91 4.03 -1.82
C PRO A 41 -24.57 4.77 -1.81
N ASP A 42 -24.56 6.01 -1.30
CA ASP A 42 -23.37 6.83 -1.22
C ASP A 42 -22.36 6.31 -0.18
N LYS A 43 -22.82 5.56 0.83
CA LYS A 43 -21.96 4.88 1.82
C LYS A 43 -21.14 3.78 1.14
N LEU A 44 -21.76 2.98 0.28
CA LEU A 44 -21.11 1.91 -0.48
C LEU A 44 -19.95 2.46 -1.33
N ARG A 45 -20.20 3.57 -2.03
CA ARG A 45 -19.18 4.26 -2.84
C ARG A 45 -18.01 4.77 -1.98
N ARG A 46 -18.31 5.39 -0.83
CA ARG A 46 -17.29 5.91 0.10
C ARG A 46 -16.43 4.79 0.71
N ALA A 47 -17.05 3.67 1.09
CA ALA A 47 -16.34 2.51 1.61
C ALA A 47 -15.37 1.92 0.56
N LYS A 48 -15.84 1.70 -0.68
CA LYS A 48 -15.00 1.25 -1.80
C LYS A 48 -13.82 2.20 -2.06
N LYS A 49 -14.07 3.51 -2.07
CA LYS A 49 -13.02 4.54 -2.26
C LYS A 49 -11.98 4.51 -1.13
N THR A 50 -12.42 4.32 0.11
CA THR A 50 -11.54 4.25 1.27
C THR A 50 -10.62 3.02 1.20
N ILE A 51 -11.16 1.85 0.84
CA ILE A 51 -10.38 0.63 0.62
C ILE A 51 -9.36 0.83 -0.50
N ALA A 52 -9.75 1.46 -1.61
CA ALA A 52 -8.84 1.74 -2.72
C ALA A 52 -7.66 2.63 -2.27
N GLN A 53 -7.95 3.72 -1.54
CA GLN A 53 -6.91 4.62 -1.01
C GLN A 53 -5.93 3.90 -0.08
N MET A 54 -6.43 3.03 0.81
CA MET A 54 -5.58 2.21 1.68
C MET A 54 -4.67 1.28 0.88
N LYS A 55 -5.18 0.60 -0.15
CA LYS A 55 -4.37 -0.27 -1.03
C LYS A 55 -3.29 0.52 -1.77
N THR A 56 -3.63 1.70 -2.29
CA THR A 56 -2.66 2.57 -2.97
C THR A 56 -1.51 2.95 -2.03
N ILE A 57 -1.80 3.39 -0.81
CA ILE A 57 -0.77 3.77 0.16
C ILE A 57 0.11 2.57 0.54
N MET A 58 -0.48 1.38 0.71
CA MET A 58 0.31 0.16 0.96
C MET A 58 1.24 -0.15 -0.21
N HIS A 59 0.78 0.02 -1.44
CA HIS A 59 1.59 -0.20 -2.63
C HIS A 59 2.70 0.84 -2.78
N GLU A 60 2.41 2.13 -2.57
CA GLU A 60 3.40 3.20 -2.54
C GLU A 60 4.52 2.94 -1.51
N ARG A 61 4.15 2.47 -0.31
CA ARG A 61 5.14 2.09 0.73
C ARG A 61 6.01 0.90 0.27
N ALA A 62 5.44 -0.07 -0.43
CA ALA A 62 6.17 -1.22 -0.94
C ALA A 62 7.13 -0.84 -2.07
N THR A 63 6.68 -0.04 -3.04
CA THR A 63 7.52 0.42 -4.16
C THR A 63 8.67 1.32 -3.69
N GLN A 64 8.42 2.18 -2.70
CA GLN A 64 9.48 2.97 -2.05
C GLN A 64 10.55 2.07 -1.42
N LYS A 65 10.17 1.06 -0.64
CA LYS A 65 11.10 0.09 -0.05
C LYS A 65 11.92 -0.66 -1.10
N ILE A 66 11.28 -1.10 -2.19
CA ILE A 66 11.96 -1.80 -3.29
C ILE A 66 12.97 -0.85 -3.97
N SER A 67 12.59 0.40 -4.23
CA SER A 67 13.48 1.39 -4.84
C SER A 67 14.69 1.71 -3.95
N ALA A 68 14.50 1.78 -2.63
CA ALA A 68 15.58 1.97 -1.67
C ALA A 68 16.57 0.79 -1.71
N ARG A 69 16.04 -0.44 -1.64
CA ARG A 69 16.84 -1.68 -1.73
C ARG A 69 17.64 -1.77 -3.04
N ASN A 70 17.03 -1.36 -4.16
CA ASN A 70 17.71 -1.37 -5.46
C ASN A 70 18.83 -0.33 -5.56
N LYS A 71 18.67 0.84 -4.91
CA LYS A 71 19.72 1.87 -4.82
C LYS A 71 20.92 1.37 -4.02
N GLU A 72 20.68 0.73 -2.88
CA GLU A 72 21.73 0.12 -2.05
C GLU A 72 22.50 -0.97 -2.80
N ALA A 73 21.80 -1.84 -3.54
CA ALA A 73 22.43 -2.87 -4.36
C ALA A 73 23.30 -2.29 -5.49
N GLY A 74 22.87 -1.19 -6.12
CA GLY A 74 23.63 -0.48 -7.15
C GLY A 74 24.88 0.22 -6.59
N GLN A 75 24.79 0.81 -5.41
CA GLN A 75 25.95 1.43 -4.74
C GLN A 75 26.98 0.38 -4.31
N ALA A 76 26.53 -0.78 -3.82
CA ALA A 76 27.42 -1.87 -3.41
C ALA A 76 28.18 -2.50 -4.60
N SER A 77 27.57 -2.58 -5.79
CA SER A 77 28.26 -3.11 -6.98
C SER A 77 29.28 -2.12 -7.54
N LEU A 78 28.97 -0.82 -7.53
CA LEU A 78 29.90 0.25 -7.89
C LEU A 78 31.10 0.30 -6.94
N ALA A 79 30.87 0.21 -5.63
CA ALA A 79 31.93 0.18 -4.63
C ALA A 79 32.87 -1.04 -4.80
N LYS A 80 32.31 -2.22 -5.11
CA LYS A 80 33.11 -3.45 -5.40
C LYS A 80 33.95 -3.30 -6.67
N SER A 81 33.41 -2.65 -7.71
CA SER A 81 34.14 -2.40 -8.96
C SER A 81 35.29 -1.40 -8.75
N GLN A 82 35.06 -0.34 -7.98
CA GLN A 82 36.07 0.65 -7.61
C GLN A 82 37.19 0.03 -6.77
N MET A 83 36.87 -0.79 -5.77
CA MET A 83 37.88 -1.50 -4.97
C MET A 83 38.75 -2.44 -5.83
N LYS A 84 38.16 -3.20 -6.78
CA LYS A 84 38.95 -4.03 -7.70
C LYS A 84 39.89 -3.20 -8.57
N LYS A 85 39.42 -2.06 -9.11
CA LYS A 85 40.25 -1.17 -9.92
C LYS A 85 41.39 -0.56 -9.12
N GLU A 86 41.15 -0.13 -7.89
CA GLU A 86 42.22 0.36 -7.01
C GLU A 86 43.27 -0.71 -6.68
N PHE A 87 42.83 -1.95 -6.43
CA PHE A 87 43.73 -3.05 -6.12
C PHE A 87 44.65 -3.39 -7.30
N VAL A 88 44.09 -3.40 -8.52
CA VAL A 88 44.86 -3.62 -9.76
C VAL A 88 45.82 -2.46 -10.05
N LYS A 89 45.49 -1.23 -9.64
CA LYS A 89 46.33 -0.04 -9.87
C LYS A 89 47.46 0.11 -8.85
N LYS A 90 47.41 -0.63 -7.73
CA LYS A 90 48.42 -0.68 -6.67
C LYS A 90 49.38 -1.86 -6.79
N ALA A 91 49.13 -2.80 -7.71
CA ALA A 91 50.01 -3.91 -8.06
C ALA A 91 50.84 -3.53 -9.29
#